data_AF-A0AAV4QRP7-F1
#
_entry.id   AF-A0AAV4QRP7-F1
#
_cell.length_a   1.000
_cell.length_b   1.000
_cell.length_c   1.000
_cell.angle_alpha   90.00
_cell.angle_beta   90.00
_cell.angle_gamma   90.00
#
_symmetry.space_group_name_H-M   'P 1'
#
loop_
_entity.id
_entity.type
_entity.pdbx_description
1 polymer ?
#
loop_
_entity_poly.entity_id
_entity_poly.type
_entity_poly.pdbx_seq_one_letter_code
_entity_poly.pdbx_strand_id
1 'polypeptide(L)'
;MSAAIHAFSPLSQEEKLFENVILQSGVPDGNWAYDRNPLKTTYDFARAVNCYFPELQKIVDCMRNQPAETLLNTAMKLPARFRPTYDFNLIHENALKAAAGSNYAPINIMIGFNSDEGSLLYYSLKGYEFSFL
;
A
#
# COMPACT_ATOMS: atom_id res chain seq x y z
N MET A 1 -8.78 -1.29 -3.54
CA MET A 1 -7.90 -1.82 -2.47
C MET A 1 -8.16 -1.17 -1.11
N SER A 2 -8.05 0.15 -0.95
CA SER A 2 -8.25 0.79 0.37
C SER A 2 -9.63 0.53 0.99
N ALA A 3 -10.69 0.57 0.17
CA ALA A 3 -12.04 0.23 0.63
C ALA A 3 -12.12 -1.19 1.22
N ALA A 4 -11.41 -2.15 0.63
CA ALA A 4 -11.32 -3.51 1.16
C ALA A 4 -10.51 -3.57 2.46
N ILE A 5 -9.42 -2.78 2.59
CA ILE A 5 -8.68 -2.68 3.86
C ILE A 5 -9.63 -2.28 4.98
N HIS A 6 -10.43 -1.23 4.78
CA HIS A 6 -11.40 -0.81 5.79
C HIS A 6 -12.49 -1.88 6.02
N ALA A 7 -13.08 -2.44 4.96
CA ALA A 7 -14.14 -3.45 5.10
C ALA A 7 -13.70 -4.71 5.87
N PHE A 8 -12.45 -5.14 5.67
CA PHE A 8 -11.89 -6.32 6.32
C PHE A 8 -11.01 -6.00 7.53
N SER A 9 -11.00 -4.74 7.99
CA SER A 9 -10.35 -4.36 9.24
C SER A 9 -11.21 -4.78 10.43
N PRO A 10 -10.62 -5.33 11.51
CA PRO A 10 -11.32 -5.54 12.77
C PRO A 10 -11.97 -4.27 13.33
N LEU A 11 -11.38 -3.09 13.10
CA LEU A 11 -11.95 -1.80 13.54
C LEU A 11 -13.36 -1.57 12.99
N SER A 12 -13.67 -2.07 11.79
CA SER A 12 -15.01 -1.92 11.22
C SER A 12 -16.08 -2.69 12.00
N GLN A 13 -15.71 -3.71 12.78
CA GLN A 13 -16.65 -4.42 13.67
C GLN A 13 -17.05 -3.54 14.86
N GLU A 14 -16.10 -2.74 15.36
CA GLU A 14 -16.27 -1.89 16.53
C GLU A 14 -16.91 -0.56 16.16
N GLU A 15 -16.38 0.14 15.15
CA GLU A 15 -16.77 1.51 14.82
C GLU A 15 -18.04 1.59 13.97
N LYS A 16 -18.29 0.57 13.12
CA LYS A 16 -19.48 0.48 12.25
C LYS A 16 -19.77 1.74 11.44
N LEU A 17 -18.73 2.35 10.86
CA LEU A 17 -18.84 3.63 10.13
C LEU A 17 -19.59 3.54 8.79
N PHE A 18 -19.78 2.34 8.25
CA PHE A 18 -20.47 2.11 6.97
C PHE A 18 -21.06 0.71 6.91
N GLU A 19 -22.09 0.54 6.07
CA GLU A 19 -22.83 -0.73 5.92
C GLU A 19 -22.62 -1.38 4.55
N ASN A 20 -22.10 -0.63 3.56
CA ASN A 20 -21.97 -1.07 2.18
C ASN A 20 -20.62 -0.67 1.61
N VAL A 21 -20.01 -1.54 0.80
CA VAL A 21 -18.75 -1.26 0.12
C VAL A 21 -18.78 -1.79 -1.31
N ILE A 22 -18.26 -1.00 -2.26
CA ILE A 22 -18.09 -1.39 -3.66
C ILE A 22 -16.59 -1.50 -3.94
N LEU A 23 -16.15 -2.69 -4.34
CA LEU A 23 -14.77 -3.06 -4.61
C LEU A 23 -14.57 -3.23 -6.11
N GLN A 24 -14.08 -2.19 -6.78
CA GLN A 24 -13.81 -2.21 -8.22
C GLN A 24 -12.33 -2.48 -8.47
N SER A 25 -12.04 -3.56 -9.19
CA SER A 25 -10.72 -3.86 -9.75
C SER A 25 -9.57 -3.87 -8.75
N GLY A 26 -9.84 -4.24 -7.49
CA GLY A 26 -8.75 -4.31 -6.52
C GLY A 26 -9.15 -4.67 -5.09
N VAL A 27 -8.65 -5.81 -4.65
CA VAL A 27 -8.57 -6.24 -3.26
C VAL A 27 -7.08 -6.34 -2.91
N PRO A 28 -6.63 -5.84 -1.75
CA PRO A 28 -5.22 -5.89 -1.39
C PRO A 28 -4.84 -7.34 -1.11
N ASP A 29 -4.14 -7.94 -2.08
CA ASP A 29 -3.63 -9.30 -1.97
C ASP A 29 -2.17 -9.38 -2.43
N GLY A 30 -1.41 -10.30 -1.85
CA GLY A 30 -0.03 -10.57 -2.24
C GLY A 30 1.01 -9.50 -1.84
N ASN A 31 2.25 -9.72 -2.28
CA ASN A 31 3.44 -8.95 -1.87
C ASN A 31 3.51 -7.55 -2.48
N TRP A 32 2.66 -7.27 -3.45
CA TRP A 32 2.63 -6.00 -4.16
C TRP A 32 1.69 -5.00 -3.49
N ALA A 33 0.73 -5.46 -2.68
CA ALA A 33 -0.24 -4.60 -1.99
C ALA A 33 0.29 -4.05 -0.67
N TYR A 34 1.15 -4.81 0.04
CA TYR A 34 1.66 -4.46 1.37
C TYR A 34 3.18 -4.27 1.37
N ASP A 35 3.69 -3.37 2.21
CA ASP A 35 5.12 -3.32 2.51
C ASP A 35 5.47 -4.33 3.62
N ARG A 36 6.42 -5.22 3.32
CA ARG A 36 6.90 -6.26 4.25
C ARG A 36 8.08 -5.79 5.11
N ASN A 37 8.75 -4.72 4.72
CA ASN A 37 9.89 -4.17 5.45
C ASN A 37 9.88 -2.63 5.37
N PRO A 38 8.86 -1.97 5.96
CA PRO A 38 8.71 -0.53 5.90
C PRO A 38 9.87 0.23 6.53
N LEU A 39 10.55 -0.38 7.51
CA LEU A 39 11.72 0.21 8.14
C LEU A 39 12.91 0.28 7.17
N LYS A 40 13.16 -0.79 6.40
CA LYS A 40 14.17 -0.76 5.34
C LYS A 40 13.83 0.26 4.26
N THR A 41 12.57 0.30 3.81
CA THR A 41 12.09 1.31 2.84
C THR A 41 12.35 2.73 3.36
N THR A 42 12.04 2.97 4.64
CA THR A 42 12.28 4.27 5.31
C THR A 42 13.76 4.62 5.36
N TYR A 43 14.64 3.68 5.75
CA TYR A 43 16.08 3.95 5.82
C TYR A 43 16.73 4.18 4.45
N ASP A 44 16.32 3.42 3.43
CA ASP A 44 16.82 3.62 2.06
C ASP A 44 16.39 4.98 1.52
N PHE A 45 15.14 5.37 1.77
CA PHE A 45 14.62 6.67 1.39
C PHE A 45 15.28 7.82 2.15
N ALA A 46 15.44 7.69 3.48
CA ALA A 46 16.10 8.68 4.32
C ALA A 46 17.55 8.93 3.90
N ARG A 47 18.27 7.89 3.49
CA ARG A 47 19.63 8.03 2.93
C ARG A 47 19.64 8.85 1.66
N ALA A 48 18.67 8.66 0.77
CA ALA A 48 18.62 9.38 -0.50
C ALA A 48 18.29 10.87 -0.36
N VAL A 49 17.59 11.26 0.72
CA VAL A 49 17.26 12.67 1.01
C VAL A 49 18.18 13.29 2.08
N ASN A 50 19.31 12.64 2.40
CA ASN A 50 20.27 13.09 3.41
C ASN A 50 19.68 13.28 4.83
N CYS A 51 18.70 12.45 5.20
CA CYS A 51 18.04 12.44 6.51
C CYS A 51 18.27 11.14 7.30
N TYR A 52 19.34 10.38 7.03
CA TYR A 52 19.61 9.15 7.77
C TYR A 52 20.28 9.43 9.12
N PHE A 53 19.69 8.89 10.19
CA PHE A 53 20.21 8.94 11.56
C PHE A 53 20.05 7.56 12.24
N PRO A 54 20.83 7.24 13.27
CA PRO A 54 20.62 6.03 14.08
C PRO A 54 19.24 6.00 14.75
N GLU A 55 18.73 7.16 15.17
CA GLU A 55 17.44 7.29 15.85
C GLU A 55 16.31 7.59 14.88
N LEU A 56 15.30 6.72 14.85
CA LEU A 56 14.15 6.85 13.93
C LEU A 56 13.41 8.19 14.07
N GLN A 57 13.30 8.72 15.30
CA GLN A 57 12.63 10.00 15.53
C GLN A 57 13.36 11.15 14.82
N LYS A 58 14.70 11.17 14.84
CA LYS A 58 15.49 12.19 14.13
C LYS A 58 15.33 12.08 12.61
N ILE A 59 15.19 10.86 12.09
CA ILE A 59 14.86 10.65 10.67
C ILE A 59 13.51 11.29 10.34
N VAL A 60 12.47 11.03 11.13
CA VAL A 60 11.13 11.61 10.93
C VAL A 60 11.17 13.13 11.01
N ASP A 61 11.84 13.69 12.00
CA ASP A 61 11.93 15.13 12.20
C ASP A 61 12.69 15.81 11.04
N CYS A 62 13.76 15.19 10.53
CA CYS A 62 14.44 15.68 9.33
C CYS A 62 13.55 15.62 8.09
N MET A 63 12.88 14.48 7.84
CA MET A 63 12.01 14.30 6.68
C MET A 63 10.83 15.28 6.66
N ARG A 64 10.27 15.63 7.82
CA ARG A 64 9.20 16.66 7.93
C ARG A 64 9.66 18.05 7.49
N ASN A 65 10.96 18.33 7.58
CA ASN A 65 11.54 19.60 7.16
C ASN A 65 12.03 19.58 5.69
N GLN A 66 11.95 18.44 5.01
CA GLN A 66 12.31 18.36 3.59
C GLN A 66 11.21 18.97 2.71
N PRO A 67 11.57 19.67 1.61
CA PRO A 67 10.59 20.11 0.63
C PRO A 67 9.83 18.91 0.05
N ALA A 68 8.50 19.04 -0.07
CA ALA A 68 7.65 17.97 -0.62
C ALA A 68 8.09 17.56 -2.03
N GLU A 69 8.56 18.51 -2.85
CA GLU A 69 9.11 18.23 -4.18
C GLU A 69 10.35 17.34 -4.13
N THR A 70 11.27 17.57 -3.20
CA THR A 70 12.45 16.72 -2.99
C THR A 70 12.03 15.29 -2.65
N LEU A 71 11.05 15.13 -1.76
CA LEU A 71 10.54 13.83 -1.36
C LEU A 71 9.89 13.10 -2.54
N LEU A 72 9.03 13.79 -3.30
CA LEU A 72 8.34 13.23 -4.46
C LEU A 72 9.33 12.83 -5.56
N ASN A 73 10.25 13.72 -5.93
CA ASN A 73 11.26 13.46 -6.95
C ASN A 73 12.17 12.27 -6.56
N THR A 74 12.46 12.13 -5.28
CA THR A 74 13.24 10.98 -4.78
C THR A 74 12.42 9.69 -4.82
N ALA A 75 11.15 9.74 -4.44
CA ALA A 75 10.24 8.59 -4.48
C ALA A 75 10.05 8.04 -5.90
N MET A 76 10.02 8.92 -6.90
CA MET A 76 9.92 8.53 -8.31
C MET A 76 11.20 7.89 -8.86
N LYS A 77 12.37 8.20 -8.29
CA LYS A 77 13.67 7.69 -8.73
C LYS A 77 14.05 6.38 -8.05
N LEU A 78 13.65 6.20 -6.79
CA LEU A 78 13.96 5.01 -6.04
C LEU A 78 12.93 3.90 -6.33
N PRO A 79 13.33 2.62 -6.22
CA PRO A 79 12.38 1.51 -6.21
C PRO A 79 11.54 1.45 -4.91
N ALA A 80 11.64 2.47 -4.05
CA ALA A 80 10.92 2.57 -2.79
C ALA A 80 9.41 2.61 -3.07
N ARG A 81 8.67 1.71 -2.41
CA ARG A 81 7.23 1.56 -2.60
C ARG A 81 6.55 1.74 -1.26
N PHE A 82 6.18 2.99 -0.96
CA PHE A 82 5.34 3.29 0.20
C PHE A 82 3.97 2.65 -0.01
N ARG A 83 3.65 1.66 0.82
CA ARG A 83 2.44 0.86 0.75
C ARG A 83 1.89 0.67 2.17
N PRO A 84 0.61 0.29 2.30
CA PRO A 84 0.07 -0.11 3.59
C PRO A 84 0.94 -1.17 4.28
N THR A 85 1.04 -1.07 5.60
CA THR A 85 1.81 -1.97 6.47
C THR A 85 0.87 -2.62 7.48
N TYR A 86 1.22 -3.81 7.96
CA TYR A 86 0.53 -4.43 9.10
C TYR A 86 0.88 -3.63 10.37
N ASP A 87 -0.04 -2.79 10.81
CA ASP A 87 0.12 -1.91 11.97
C ASP A 87 -0.57 -2.48 13.23
N PHE A 88 -1.30 -3.59 13.09
CA PHE A 88 -2.10 -4.21 14.15
C PHE A 88 -3.10 -3.26 14.82
N ASN A 89 -3.55 -2.25 14.06
CA ASN A 89 -4.66 -1.40 14.41
C ASN A 89 -5.68 -1.37 13.26
N LEU A 90 -5.33 -0.76 12.13
CA LEU A 90 -6.18 -0.81 10.94
C LEU A 90 -6.01 -2.13 10.19
N ILE A 91 -4.79 -2.64 10.07
CA ILE A 91 -4.42 -3.79 9.24
C ILE A 91 -3.75 -4.85 10.11
N HIS A 92 -4.54 -5.84 10.52
CA HIS A 92 -4.05 -6.97 11.31
C HIS A 92 -3.55 -8.10 10.42
N GLU A 93 -4.20 -8.30 9.27
CA GLU A 93 -3.91 -9.40 8.35
C GLU A 93 -4.31 -9.04 6.91
N ASN A 94 -4.04 -9.96 5.98
CA ASN A 94 -4.42 -9.83 4.58
C ASN A 94 -5.95 -9.90 4.43
N ALA A 95 -6.53 -9.04 3.59
CA ALA A 95 -7.98 -8.92 3.42
C ALA A 95 -8.67 -10.24 2.99
N LEU A 96 -8.04 -11.04 2.12
CA LEU A 96 -8.60 -12.33 1.71
C LEU A 96 -8.55 -13.37 2.84
N LYS A 97 -7.54 -13.31 3.71
CA LYS A 97 -7.49 -14.16 4.90
C LYS A 97 -8.57 -13.79 5.91
N ALA A 98 -8.75 -12.50 6.18
CA ALA A 98 -9.83 -12.02 7.04
C ALA A 98 -11.21 -12.44 6.49
N ALA A 99 -11.42 -12.32 5.18
CA ALA A 99 -12.63 -12.77 4.51
C ALA A 99 -12.87 -14.28 4.68
N ALA A 100 -11.84 -15.11 4.45
CA ALA A 100 -11.91 -16.57 4.61
C ALA A 100 -12.17 -17.01 6.05
N GLY A 101 -11.62 -16.28 7.03
CA GLY A 101 -11.81 -16.52 8.46
C GLY A 101 -13.11 -15.96 9.04
N SER A 102 -13.93 -15.26 8.24
CA SER A 102 -15.09 -14.49 8.73
C SER A 102 -14.72 -13.45 9.81
N ASN A 103 -13.49 -12.96 9.79
CA ASN A 103 -12.95 -11.99 10.73
C ASN A 103 -13.13 -10.56 10.20
N TYR A 104 -14.36 -10.19 9.91
CA TYR A 104 -14.72 -8.86 9.39
C TYR A 104 -16.14 -8.47 9.82
N ALA A 105 -16.51 -7.20 9.65
CA ALA A 105 -17.84 -6.72 10.00
C ALA A 105 -18.88 -7.20 8.97
N PRO A 106 -20.15 -7.44 9.38
CA PRO A 106 -21.21 -7.83 8.47
C PRO A 106 -21.62 -6.65 7.57
N ILE A 107 -20.86 -6.44 6.50
CA ILE A 107 -20.98 -5.36 5.52
C ILE A 107 -21.48 -5.96 4.20
N ASN A 108 -22.38 -5.25 3.50
CA ASN A 108 -22.76 -5.65 2.14
C ASN A 108 -21.63 -5.30 1.17
N ILE A 109 -21.16 -6.31 0.43
CA ILE A 109 -20.03 -6.15 -0.49
C ILE A 109 -20.49 -6.39 -1.92
N MET A 110 -20.29 -5.39 -2.77
CA MET A 110 -20.32 -5.55 -4.23
C MET A 110 -18.88 -5.55 -4.74
N ILE A 111 -18.47 -6.57 -5.50
CA ILE A 111 -17.10 -6.67 -6.04
C ILE A 111 -17.16 -6.95 -7.54
N GLY A 112 -16.24 -6.34 -8.29
CA GLY A 112 -16.13 -6.55 -9.74
C GLY A 112 -14.71 -6.25 -10.25
N PHE A 113 -14.43 -6.69 -11.47
CA PHE A 113 -13.17 -6.49 -12.18
C PHE A 113 -13.46 -6.34 -13.67
N ASN A 114 -12.53 -5.75 -14.42
CA ASN A 114 -12.65 -5.65 -15.87
C ASN A 114 -11.98 -6.85 -16.56
N SER A 115 -12.40 -7.14 -17.80
CA SER A 115 -11.84 -8.24 -18.60
C SER A 115 -10.34 -8.07 -18.91
N ASP A 116 -9.86 -6.82 -18.99
CA ASP A 116 -8.53 -6.49 -19.54
C ASP A 116 -7.61 -5.73 -18.57
N GLU A 117 -7.76 -5.90 -17.25
CA GLU A 117 -6.93 -5.23 -16.21
C GLU A 117 -5.42 -5.35 -16.45
N GLY A 118 -4.98 -6.50 -16.96
CA GLY A 118 -3.56 -6.82 -17.18
C GLY A 118 -2.96 -6.25 -18.47
N SER A 119 -3.78 -5.73 -19.38
CA SER A 119 -3.32 -5.29 -20.71
C SER A 119 -2.27 -4.18 -20.62
N LEU A 120 -2.48 -3.16 -19.79
CA LEU A 120 -1.54 -2.06 -19.60
C LEU A 120 -0.18 -2.54 -19.07
N LEU A 121 -0.20 -3.46 -18.09
CA LEU A 121 1.02 -4.02 -17.52
C LEU A 121 1.78 -4.85 -18.56
N TYR A 122 1.05 -5.67 -19.33
CA TYR A 122 1.64 -6.48 -20.39
C TYR A 122 2.34 -5.62 -21.45
N TYR A 123 1.68 -4.56 -21.95
CA TYR A 123 2.28 -3.65 -22.92
C TYR A 123 3.46 -2.87 -22.34
N SER A 124 3.39 -2.45 -21.07
CA SER A 124 4.52 -1.76 -20.42
C SER A 124 5.75 -2.66 -20.33
N LEU A 125 5.59 -3.93 -19.93
CA LEU A 125 6.70 -4.90 -19.87
C LEU A 125 7.29 -5.14 -21.27
N LYS A 126 6.45 -5.25 -22.30
CA LYS A 126 6.90 -5.39 -23.69
C LYS A 126 7.63 -4.16 -24.21
N GLY A 127 7.13 -2.96 -23.93
CA GLY A 127 7.80 -1.70 -24.33
C GLY A 127 9.17 -1.51 -23.68
N TYR A 128 9.35 -2.00 -22.46
CA TYR A 128 10.65 -2.04 -21.79
C TYR A 128 11.65 -2.98 -22.49
N GLU A 129 11.23 -4.14 -23.00
CA GLU A 129 12.11 -5.06 -23.76
C GLU A 129 12.66 -4.41 -25.05
N PHE A 130 11.89 -3.53 -25.71
CA PHE A 130 12.31 -2.85 -26.93
C PHE A 130 13.16 -1.58 -26.72
N SER A 131 13.27 -1.08 -25.49
CA SER A 131 14.04 0.15 -25.18
C SER A 131 15.54 -0.11 -24.94
N PHE A 132 15.99 -1.36 -25.03
CA PHE A 132 17.39 -1.81 -24.85
C PHE A 132 18.01 -2.44 -26.11
N LEU A 133 17.39 -2.22 -27.29
CA LEU A 133 17.94 -2.48 -28.62
C LEU A 133 18.09 -1.15 -29.38
#